data_AF-A0A4Y3TIT3-F1
#
_entry.id   AF-A0A4Y3TIT3-F1
#
_cell.length_a   1.000
_cell.length_b   1.000
_cell.length_c   1.000
_cell.angle_alpha   90.00
_cell.angle_beta   90.00
_cell.angle_gamma   90.00
#
_symmetry.space_group_name_H-M   'P 1'
#
loop_
_entity.id
_entity.type
_entity.pdbx_description
1 polymer ?
#
loop_
_entity_poly.entity_id
_entity_poly.type
_entity_poly.pdbx_seq_one_letter_code
_entity_poly.pdbx_strand_id
1 'polypeptide(L)'
;MAFTFSRLTQAALAVCALGMLAGCEHSSQDQSRNSVRPLRIPNPAALYCVKKGGTLSMQQDAAKGQVGYCHLPDGTVMDEWALFRRDNPSPTK
;
A
#
# COMPACT_ATOMS: atom_id res chain seq x y z
N MET A 1 -44.84 -38.59 30.53
CA MET A 1 -43.39 -38.64 30.22
C MET A 1 -43.24 -38.53 28.69
N ALA A 2 -43.28 -37.31 28.13
CA ALA A 2 -43.31 -37.11 26.68
C ALA A 2 -42.87 -35.70 26.23
N PHE A 3 -41.84 -35.11 26.84
CA PHE A 3 -41.34 -33.78 26.41
C PHE A 3 -39.81 -33.68 26.24
N THR A 4 -39.07 -34.78 26.42
CA THR A 4 -37.60 -34.77 26.34
C THR A 4 -37.04 -35.21 24.98
N PHE A 5 -37.83 -35.85 24.10
CA PHE A 5 -37.33 -36.35 22.81
C PHE A 5 -37.32 -35.33 21.66
N SER A 6 -38.03 -34.20 21.78
CA SER A 6 -38.14 -33.20 20.70
C SER A 6 -36.97 -32.18 20.67
N ARG A 7 -36.31 -31.93 21.81
CA ARG A 7 -35.17 -31.00 21.86
C ARG A 7 -33.84 -31.63 21.42
N LEU A 8 -33.70 -32.95 21.52
CA LEU A 8 -32.49 -33.65 21.05
C LEU A 8 -32.44 -33.77 19.51
N THR A 9 -33.59 -33.96 18.85
CA THR A 9 -33.64 -34.06 17.38
C THR A 9 -33.48 -32.70 16.69
N GLN A 10 -33.92 -31.61 17.34
CA GLN A 10 -33.78 -30.25 16.79
C GLN A 10 -32.34 -29.70 16.90
N ALA A 11 -31.57 -30.12 17.90
CA ALA A 11 -30.16 -29.74 18.03
C ALA A 11 -29.25 -30.47 17.01
N ALA A 12 -29.58 -31.71 16.66
CA ALA A 12 -28.77 -32.51 15.73
C ALA A 12 -28.85 -32.03 14.27
N LEU A 13 -29.99 -31.49 13.83
CA LEU A 13 -30.16 -30.96 12.47
C LEU A 13 -29.55 -29.56 12.26
N ALA A 14 -29.34 -28.78 13.32
CA ALA A 14 -28.74 -27.45 13.22
C ALA A 14 -27.19 -27.47 13.16
N VAL A 15 -26.55 -28.56 13.60
CA VAL A 15 -25.07 -28.65 13.65
C VAL A 15 -24.45 -29.13 12.33
N CYS A 16 -25.18 -29.89 11.49
CA CYS A 16 -24.65 -30.40 10.23
C CYS A 16 -24.64 -29.39 9.07
N ALA A 17 -25.35 -28.26 9.16
CA ALA A 17 -25.43 -27.27 8.08
C ALA A 17 -24.31 -26.20 8.11
N LEU A 18 -23.48 -26.15 9.15
CA LEU A 18 -22.41 -25.15 9.30
C LEU A 18 -20.99 -25.69 9.01
N GLY A 19 -20.86 -26.95 8.57
CA GLY A 19 -19.57 -27.64 8.44
C GLY A 19 -18.96 -27.75 7.04
N MET A 20 -19.45 -27.02 6.03
CA MET A 20 -19.09 -27.22 4.62
C MET A 20 -18.43 -25.99 3.94
N LEU A 21 -17.59 -25.22 4.66
CA LEU A 21 -16.76 -24.16 4.06
C LEU A 21 -15.32 -24.09 4.62
N ALA A 22 -14.84 -25.12 5.31
CA ALA A 22 -13.43 -25.22 5.69
C ALA A 22 -12.62 -25.89 4.56
N GLY A 23 -12.56 -25.25 3.39
CA GLY A 23 -11.55 -25.53 2.39
C GLY A 23 -10.28 -24.77 2.73
N CYS A 24 -9.27 -25.44 3.29
CA CYS A 24 -7.92 -24.89 3.34
C CYS A 24 -7.32 -25.00 1.94
N GLU A 25 -7.43 -23.95 1.13
CA GLU A 25 -6.54 -23.81 -0.02
C GLU A 25 -5.16 -23.42 0.50
N HIS A 26 -4.32 -24.43 0.75
CA HIS A 26 -2.89 -24.24 0.95
C HIS A 26 -2.28 -24.03 -0.43
N SER A 27 -2.34 -22.79 -0.93
CA SER A 27 -1.55 -22.41 -2.10
C SER A 27 -0.08 -22.54 -1.71
N SER A 28 0.52 -23.66 -2.11
CA SER A 28 1.96 -23.86 -2.21
C SER A 28 2.50 -22.81 -3.17
N GLN A 29 2.85 -21.63 -2.66
CA GLN A 29 3.72 -20.72 -3.39
C GLN A 29 5.13 -21.25 -3.27
N ASP A 30 5.53 -21.97 -4.32
CA ASP A 30 6.93 -22.19 -4.69
C ASP A 30 7.72 -20.88 -4.55
N GLN A 31 8.36 -20.69 -3.39
CA GLN A 31 9.43 -19.71 -3.19
C GLN A 31 10.69 -20.20 -3.92
N SER A 32 10.62 -20.43 -5.23
CA SER A 32 11.81 -20.75 -6.01
C SER A 32 11.61 -20.43 -7.47
N ARG A 33 11.62 -19.13 -7.78
CA ARG A 33 12.38 -18.55 -8.90
C ARG A 33 12.33 -17.03 -8.78
N ASN A 34 13.42 -16.48 -8.23
CA ASN A 34 13.75 -15.06 -8.19
C ASN A 34 12.95 -14.21 -7.19
N SER A 35 13.30 -14.31 -5.90
CA SER A 35 12.97 -13.28 -4.91
C SER A 35 13.76 -12.01 -5.24
N VAL A 36 13.23 -11.20 -6.17
CA VAL A 36 13.70 -9.83 -6.35
C VAL A 36 13.27 -9.08 -5.09
N ARG A 37 14.20 -8.92 -4.15
CA ARG A 37 13.99 -8.03 -3.01
C ARG A 37 13.57 -6.67 -3.56
N PRO A 38 12.40 -6.11 -3.18
CA PRO A 38 12.01 -4.80 -3.64
C PRO A 38 13.11 -3.79 -3.29
N LEU A 39 13.74 -3.20 -4.30
CA LEU A 39 14.69 -2.12 -4.10
C LEU A 39 13.88 -0.90 -3.64
N ARG A 40 13.96 -0.56 -2.36
CA ARG A 40 13.45 0.72 -1.83
C ARG A 40 14.46 1.82 -2.15
N ILE A 41 14.50 2.23 -3.41
CA ILE A 41 15.19 3.45 -3.84
C ILE A 41 14.25 4.62 -3.57
N PRO A 42 14.63 5.61 -2.75
CA PRO A 42 13.78 6.77 -2.51
C PRO A 42 13.62 7.60 -3.80
N ASN A 43 12.51 8.34 -3.89
CA ASN A 43 12.34 9.32 -4.97
C ASN A 43 13.48 10.36 -4.91
N PRO A 44 14.29 10.52 -5.99
CA PRO A 44 15.41 11.46 -6.00
C PRO A 44 14.96 12.92 -5.81
N ALA A 45 13.78 13.30 -6.30
CA ALA A 45 13.23 14.64 -6.11
C ALA A 45 12.87 14.90 -4.63
N ALA A 46 12.23 13.92 -3.99
CA ALA A 46 11.91 13.97 -2.55
C ALA A 46 13.17 14.10 -1.69
N LEU A 47 14.18 13.27 -1.97
CA LEU A 47 15.48 13.36 -1.29
C LEU A 47 16.13 14.72 -1.48
N TYR A 48 16.04 15.26 -2.70
CA TYR A 48 16.60 16.57 -3.01
C TYR A 48 15.90 17.69 -2.23
N CYS A 49 14.57 17.66 -2.11
CA CYS A 49 13.82 18.60 -1.27
C CYS A 49 14.35 18.63 0.17
N VAL A 50 14.48 17.46 0.79
CA VAL A 50 15.00 17.33 2.17
C VAL A 50 16.46 17.80 2.25
N LYS A 51 17.28 17.47 1.24
CA LYS A 51 18.68 17.93 1.17
C LYS A 51 18.80 19.46 1.09
N LYS A 52 17.81 20.15 0.52
CA LYS A 52 17.73 21.62 0.47
C LYS A 52 17.22 22.24 1.78
N GLY A 53 16.98 21.42 2.82
CA GLY A 53 16.41 21.83 4.09
C GLY A 53 14.89 22.04 4.04
N GLY A 54 14.24 21.63 2.95
CA GLY A 54 12.79 21.74 2.81
C GLY A 54 12.04 20.57 3.45
N THR A 55 10.73 20.72 3.54
CA THR A 55 9.80 19.65 3.96
C THR A 55 8.92 19.23 2.79
N LEU A 56 8.63 17.93 2.71
CA LEU A 56 7.84 17.35 1.62
C LEU A 56 6.38 17.17 2.06
N SER A 57 5.45 17.60 1.22
CA SER A 57 4.00 17.42 1.39
C SER A 57 3.43 16.67 0.20
N MET A 58 2.66 15.61 0.45
CA MET A 58 2.01 14.83 -0.60
C MET A 58 0.56 15.27 -0.77
N GLN A 59 0.17 15.56 -2.01
CA GLN A 59 -1.17 15.98 -2.36
C GLN A 59 -1.74 15.07 -3.45
N GLN A 60 -3.05 14.83 -3.40
CA GLN A 60 -3.74 14.12 -4.47
C GLN A 60 -4.12 15.13 -5.56
N ASP A 61 -3.61 14.92 -6.77
CA ASP A 61 -3.95 15.65 -7.97
C ASP A 61 -4.84 14.77 -8.86
N ALA A 62 -5.95 15.35 -9.35
CA ALA A 62 -6.93 14.61 -10.15
C ALA A 62 -6.38 14.16 -11.52
N ALA A 63 -5.40 14.86 -12.08
CA ALA A 63 -4.81 14.57 -13.38
C ALA A 63 -3.47 13.81 -13.28
N LYS A 64 -2.68 14.07 -12.22
CA LYS A 64 -1.31 13.56 -12.04
C LYS A 64 -1.18 12.48 -10.98
N GLY A 65 -2.23 12.17 -10.23
CA GLY A 65 -2.16 11.23 -9.10
C GLY A 65 -1.53 11.89 -7.87
N GLN A 66 -0.67 11.17 -7.15
CA GLN A 66 0.01 11.74 -5.98
C GLN A 66 1.16 12.65 -6.45
N VAL A 67 1.15 13.91 -5.99
CA VAL A 67 2.15 14.94 -6.29
C VAL A 67 2.85 15.38 -5.01
N GLY A 68 4.18 15.41 -5.03
CA GLY A 68 5.00 15.94 -3.95
C GLY A 68 5.30 17.42 -4.13
N TYR A 69 4.99 18.23 -3.12
CA TYR A 69 5.37 19.63 -3.02
C TYR A 69 6.48 19.81 -1.99
N CYS A 70 7.53 20.52 -2.37
CA CYS A 70 8.62 20.91 -1.48
C CYS A 70 8.36 22.31 -0.92
N HIS A 71 8.33 22.42 0.41
CA HIS A 71 8.31 23.68 1.15
C HIS A 71 9.74 24.03 1.55
N LEU A 72 10.34 25.03 0.90
CA LEU A 72 11.72 25.45 1.10
C LEU A 72 11.85 26.42 2.29
N PRO A 73 13.05 26.55 2.90
CA PRO A 73 13.28 27.44 4.05
C PRO A 73 13.04 28.93 3.77
N ASP A 74 13.11 29.34 2.51
CA ASP A 74 12.82 30.72 2.06
C ASP A 74 11.31 30.99 1.93
N GLY A 75 10.46 30.00 2.23
CA GLY A 75 9.01 30.07 2.11
C GLY A 75 8.49 29.66 0.73
N THR A 76 9.35 29.36 -0.23
CA THR A 76 8.94 28.94 -1.56
C THR A 76 8.31 27.54 -1.51
N VAL A 77 7.16 27.37 -2.15
CA VAL A 77 6.52 26.06 -2.32
C VAL A 77 6.45 25.73 -3.81
N MET A 78 6.99 24.57 -4.21
CA MET A 78 6.93 24.11 -5.59
C MET A 78 6.91 22.59 -5.70
N ASP A 79 6.48 22.09 -6.86
CA ASP A 79 6.55 20.67 -7.20
C ASP A 79 8.00 20.14 -7.07
N GLU A 80 8.15 18.97 -6.44
CA GLU A 80 9.47 18.39 -6.12
C GLU A 80 10.29 18.10 -7.39
N TRP A 81 9.64 17.72 -8.48
CA TRP A 81 10.31 17.43 -9.75
C TRP A 81 10.68 18.72 -10.49
N ALA A 82 9.89 19.78 -10.36
CA ALA A 82 10.24 21.10 -10.85
C ALA A 82 11.51 21.62 -10.16
N LEU A 83 11.59 21.50 -8.82
CA LEU A 83 12.79 21.83 -8.06
C LEU A 83 14.00 21.02 -8.53
N PHE A 84 13.85 19.69 -8.62
CA PHE A 84 14.94 18.79 -9.01
C PHE A 84 15.47 19.11 -10.41
N ARG A 85 14.60 19.28 -11.42
CA ARG A 85 15.05 19.58 -12.79
C ARG A 85 15.64 20.98 -12.94
N ARG A 86 15.13 21.97 -12.20
CA ARG A 86 15.69 23.34 -12.21
C ARG A 86 17.15 23.34 -11.76
N ASP A 87 17.45 22.60 -10.69
CA ASP A 87 18.79 22.58 -10.09
C ASP A 87 19.72 21.51 -10.72
N ASN A 88 19.19 20.65 -11.59
CA ASN A 88 19.93 19.59 -12.29
C ASN A 88 19.57 19.61 -13.80
N PRO A 89 19.92 20.68 -14.54
CA PRO A 89 19.64 20.78 -15.96
C PRO A 89 20.43 19.71 -16.74
N SER A 90 19.78 19.07 -17.73
CA SER A 90 20.50 18.20 -18.67
C SER A 90 21.50 19.03 -19.48
N PRO A 91 22.74 18.55 -19.67
CA PRO A 91 23.67 19.23 -20.57
C PRO A 91 23.04 19.34 -21.96
N THR A 92 23.00 20.57 -22.48
CA THR A 92 22.51 20.87 -23.82
C THR A 92 23.37 20.12 -24.84
N LYS A 93 22.72 19.38 -25.74
CA LYS A 93 23.39 18.65 -26.83
C LYS A 93 23.96 19.62 -27.86
#